data_AF-A0A812I164-F1
#
_entry.id   AF-A0A812I164-F1
#
_cell.length_a   1.000
_cell.length_b   1.000
_cell.length_c   1.000
_cell.angle_alpha   90.00
_cell.angle_beta   90.00
_cell.angle_gamma   90.00
#
_symmetry.space_group_name_H-M   'P 1'
#
loop_
_entity.id
_entity.type
_entity.pdbx_description
1 polymer ?
#
loop_
_entity_poly.entity_id
_entity_poly.type
_entity_poly.pdbx_seq_one_letter_code
_entity_poly.pdbx_strand_id
1 'polypeptide(L)'
;MDVRVSVLRRIGARKRTVGCTIPYVAHRGITLGQLRTFSRKARRQMQKAHLDIPWEELTVQDICDMVIKKETMQRNCSYVELIADGPQIPQYCVNYQFGQYFADVMSSLEWFAEAIALPDTAVLWFNLMGYNQHDVTTDLHKCCYDGKKLRMDKAQVECHSFIISAGTQAGTKSPESGAPEPFSMSRAWRLYSLECATRAGQDIYVACKSGIMACTRLFPNGTSKYGSLDPWVTETMYHIDVNKVACSREECAKDILLFINDGPAACGQAKLQRRMKRWAACHLVPFGASSPDSLTRTNLDELCCLRGFSINSLMAKSSLGQSSLHEAVAADSVELAEKMLAHGCLVNATDSMQETPLHYAAMRGNIEMIFLLLRARADVHMESRYGEAPYDVAKQNVAAFIHNRDSSEIMSILCAEYLKDQAGMPS
;
A
#
# COMPACT_ATOMS: atom_id res chain seq x y z
N MET A 1 -15.10 34.37 40.73
CA MET A 1 -15.17 34.48 39.26
C MET A 1 -13.85 34.09 38.55
N ASP A 2 -12.79 33.66 39.25
CA ASP A 2 -11.45 33.46 38.65
C ASP A 2 -11.10 32.05 38.12
N VAL A 3 -11.90 31.02 38.43
CA VAL A 3 -11.58 29.65 37.95
C VAL A 3 -11.97 29.48 36.48
N ARG A 4 -13.09 30.05 36.03
CA ARG A 4 -13.51 29.97 34.62
C ARG A 4 -12.58 30.76 33.70
N VAL A 5 -12.09 31.93 34.11
CA VAL A 5 -11.18 32.76 33.32
C VAL A 5 -9.79 32.11 33.21
N SER A 6 -9.28 31.48 34.27
CA SER A 6 -8.00 30.77 34.24
C SER A 6 -8.03 29.48 33.42
N VAL A 7 -9.16 28.77 33.38
CA VAL A 7 -9.39 27.62 32.49
C VAL A 7 -9.49 28.07 31.03
N LEU A 8 -10.24 29.13 30.73
CA LEU A 8 -10.35 29.72 29.38
C LEU A 8 -9.00 30.23 28.87
N ARG A 9 -8.13 30.79 29.74
CA ARG A 9 -6.77 31.25 29.38
C ARG A 9 -5.81 30.11 29.00
N ARG A 10 -6.15 28.86 29.35
CA ARG A 10 -5.37 27.65 29.03
C ARG A 10 -5.91 26.90 27.81
N ILE A 11 -7.09 27.25 27.30
CA ILE A 11 -7.62 26.70 26.06
C ILE A 11 -6.78 27.27 24.92
N GLY A 12 -5.95 26.42 24.30
CA GLY A 12 -4.99 26.81 23.26
C GLY A 12 -3.55 27.00 23.75
N ALA A 13 -3.28 27.00 25.06
CA ALA A 13 -1.90 26.98 25.56
C ALA A 13 -1.32 25.57 25.43
N ARG A 14 -0.15 25.41 24.78
CA ARG A 14 0.56 24.13 24.70
C ARG A 14 0.84 23.62 26.12
N LYS A 15 0.06 22.65 26.59
CA LYS A 15 0.34 21.91 27.81
C LYS A 15 1.70 21.22 27.63
N ARG A 16 2.67 21.53 28.50
CA ARG A 16 3.92 20.77 28.55
C ARG A 16 3.56 19.36 28.98
N THR A 17 3.80 18.38 28.12
CA THR A 17 3.65 16.96 28.44
C THR A 17 4.60 16.64 29.59
N VAL A 18 4.07 16.11 30.68
CA VAL A 18 4.85 15.80 31.89
C VAL A 18 5.54 14.43 31.76
N GLY A 19 5.05 13.61 30.83
CA GLY A 19 5.34 12.19 30.75
C GLY A 19 4.61 11.42 31.85
N CYS A 20 4.36 10.14 31.61
CA CYS A 20 3.74 9.25 32.58
C CYS A 20 4.33 7.84 32.47
N THR A 21 4.32 7.10 33.57
CA THR A 21 4.70 5.68 33.57
C THR A 21 3.55 4.87 32.99
N ILE A 22 3.83 4.08 31.96
CA ILE A 22 2.86 3.21 31.31
C ILE A 22 3.37 1.77 31.46
N PRO A 23 2.84 0.99 32.41
CA PRO A 23 3.40 -0.33 32.73
C PRO A 23 3.22 -1.34 31.60
N TYR A 24 2.13 -1.25 30.83
CA TYR A 24 1.82 -2.18 29.76
C TYR A 24 2.36 -1.66 28.43
N VAL A 25 3.28 -2.40 27.81
CA VAL A 25 3.83 -2.10 26.46
C VAL A 25 2.71 -1.96 25.43
N ALA A 26 1.66 -2.78 25.52
CA ALA A 26 0.47 -2.71 24.68
C ALA A 26 -0.29 -1.37 24.75
N HIS A 27 -0.03 -0.54 25.75
CA HIS A 27 -0.65 0.79 25.88
C HIS A 27 0.34 1.93 25.62
N ARG A 28 1.51 1.63 25.03
CA ARG A 28 2.52 2.63 24.66
C ARG A 28 2.46 2.95 23.17
N GLY A 29 1.26 3.20 22.66
CA GLY A 29 1.08 3.72 21.32
C GLY A 29 1.47 5.20 21.22
N ILE A 30 1.80 5.65 20.01
CA ILE A 30 2.06 7.07 19.72
C ILE A 30 0.97 7.61 18.82
N THR A 31 0.40 8.76 19.17
CA THR A 31 -0.57 9.41 18.26
C THR A 31 0.12 9.94 16.99
N LEU A 32 -0.61 9.99 15.86
CA LEU A 32 -0.10 10.56 14.61
C LEU A 32 0.40 12.01 14.80
N GLY A 33 -0.34 12.83 15.56
CA GLY A 33 0.07 14.19 15.88
C GLY A 33 1.35 14.28 16.73
N GLN A 34 1.53 13.34 17.67
CA GLN A 34 2.78 13.22 18.43
C GLN A 34 3.94 12.79 17.52
N LEU A 35 3.73 11.82 16.62
CA LEU A 35 4.74 11.36 15.69
C LEU A 35 5.18 12.46 14.70
N ARG A 36 4.23 13.23 14.14
CA ARG A 36 4.50 14.43 13.33
C ARG A 36 5.28 15.49 14.10
N THR A 37 4.98 15.65 15.38
CA THR A 37 5.71 16.59 16.26
C THR A 37 7.13 16.09 16.56
N PHE A 38 7.30 14.79 16.79
CA PHE A 38 8.61 14.15 16.94
C PHE A 38 9.45 14.36 15.68
N SER A 39 8.94 14.01 14.50
CA SER A 39 9.66 14.14 13.23
C SER A 39 10.16 15.57 12.99
N ARG A 40 9.32 16.59 13.23
CA ARG A 40 9.73 18.01 13.14
C ARG A 40 10.80 18.39 14.16
N LYS A 41 10.74 17.89 15.39
CA LYS A 41 11.73 18.15 16.43
C LYS A 41 13.07 17.48 16.11
N ALA A 42 13.04 16.20 15.74
CA ALA A 42 14.19 15.43 15.32
C ALA A 42 14.91 16.13 14.15
N ARG A 43 14.18 16.53 13.10
CA ARG A 43 14.76 17.26 11.96
C ARG A 43 15.49 18.54 12.38
N ARG A 44 14.87 19.36 13.24
CA ARG A 44 15.50 20.58 13.77
C ARG A 44 16.73 20.29 14.62
N GLN A 45 16.70 19.22 15.41
CA GLN A 45 17.84 18.82 16.23
C GLN A 45 19.02 18.36 15.37
N MET A 46 18.75 17.58 14.32
CA MET A 46 19.78 17.13 13.38
C MET A 46 20.38 18.29 12.58
N GLN A 47 19.54 19.24 12.12
CA GLN A 47 20.02 20.46 11.47
C GLN A 47 20.94 21.29 12.37
N LYS A 48 20.61 21.42 13.66
CA LYS A 48 21.46 22.13 14.64
C LYS A 48 22.75 21.38 14.97
N ALA A 49 22.74 20.06 14.87
CA ALA A 49 23.92 19.24 15.12
C ALA A 49 24.97 19.33 13.98
N HIS A 50 24.66 20.04 12.87
CA HIS A 50 25.55 20.21 11.71
C HIS A 50 26.13 18.87 11.23
N LEU A 51 25.27 17.86 11.10
CA LEU A 51 25.67 16.56 10.58
C LEU A 51 25.96 16.66 9.09
N ASP A 52 26.97 15.91 8.64
CA ASP A 52 27.31 15.82 7.21
C ASP A 52 26.27 15.04 6.39
N ILE A 53 25.37 14.32 7.06
CA ILE A 53 24.35 13.47 6.43
C ILE A 53 23.00 14.25 6.37
N PRO A 54 22.36 14.35 5.20
CA PRO A 54 21.08 15.03 5.06
C PRO A 54 19.96 14.26 5.76
N TRP A 55 18.91 14.99 6.17
CA TRP A 55 17.75 14.42 6.89
C TRP A 55 17.08 13.27 6.12
N GLU A 56 17.03 13.38 4.80
CA GLU A 56 16.41 12.44 3.89
C GLU A 56 17.17 11.11 3.81
N GLU A 57 18.44 11.07 4.22
CA GLU A 57 19.30 9.87 4.21
C GLU A 57 19.53 9.30 5.62
N LEU A 58 18.97 9.91 6.67
CA LEU A 58 19.05 9.36 8.02
C LEU A 58 18.17 8.10 8.13
N THR A 59 18.78 7.01 8.59
CA THR A 59 18.07 5.75 8.81
C THR A 59 17.25 5.79 10.11
N VAL A 60 16.31 4.86 10.24
CA VAL A 60 15.59 4.66 11.50
C VAL A 60 16.55 4.32 12.65
N GLN A 61 17.65 3.62 12.36
CA GLN A 61 18.72 3.35 13.32
C GLN A 61 19.39 4.64 13.80
N ASP A 62 19.72 5.55 12.89
CA ASP A 62 20.34 6.84 13.25
C ASP A 62 19.40 7.65 14.14
N ILE A 63 18.11 7.72 13.80
CA ILE A 63 17.10 8.40 14.63
C ILE A 63 16.99 7.76 16.03
N CYS A 64 17.06 6.43 16.12
CA CYS A 64 17.09 5.72 17.38
C CYS A 64 18.28 6.17 18.24
N ASP A 65 19.48 6.10 17.69
CA ASP A 65 20.72 6.33 18.43
C ASP A 65 20.97 7.81 18.76
N MET A 66 20.66 8.69 17.82
CA MET A 66 21.00 10.10 17.90
C MET A 66 19.94 10.94 18.60
N VAL A 67 18.68 10.51 18.60
CA VAL A 67 17.55 11.25 19.17
C VAL A 67 16.91 10.48 20.31
N ILE A 68 16.35 9.29 20.03
CA ILE A 68 15.50 8.59 20.99
C ILE A 68 16.29 8.13 22.22
N LYS A 69 17.41 7.43 22.02
CA LYS A 69 18.25 6.94 23.13
C LYS A 69 18.76 8.07 24.03
N LYS A 70 19.13 9.21 23.45
CA LYS A 70 19.62 10.37 24.22
C LYS A 70 18.56 10.91 25.19
N GLU A 71 17.30 10.92 24.78
CA GLU A 71 16.17 11.39 25.59
C GLU A 71 15.71 10.32 26.60
N THR A 72 15.70 9.05 26.20
CA THR A 72 15.11 7.96 27.01
C THR A 72 16.07 7.35 28.03
N MET A 73 17.39 7.36 27.79
CA MET A 73 18.36 6.74 28.70
C MET A 73 18.44 7.43 30.06
N GLN A 74 18.26 8.75 30.12
CA GLN A 74 18.33 9.50 31.39
C GLN A 74 17.19 9.13 32.33
N ARG A 75 15.99 8.86 31.78
CA ARG A 75 14.77 8.56 32.54
C ARG A 75 14.45 7.06 32.61
N ASN A 76 15.18 6.21 31.89
CA ASN A 76 15.00 4.77 31.84
C ASN A 76 13.54 4.35 31.52
N CYS A 77 12.97 4.98 30.50
CA CYS A 77 11.58 4.79 30.06
C CYS A 77 11.49 4.74 28.52
N SER A 78 10.33 4.41 27.97
CA SER A 78 10.11 4.49 26.52
C SER A 78 9.96 5.94 26.05
N TYR A 79 10.06 6.18 24.74
CA TYR A 79 9.82 7.52 24.20
C TYR A 79 8.38 7.97 24.42
N VAL A 80 7.41 7.05 24.30
CA VAL A 80 6.00 7.35 24.54
C VAL A 80 5.75 7.79 25.98
N GLU A 81 6.40 7.14 26.96
CA GLU A 81 6.29 7.53 28.38
C GLU A 81 6.82 8.96 28.65
N LEU A 82 7.72 9.48 27.82
CA LEU A 82 8.19 10.88 27.93
C LEU A 82 7.16 11.90 27.44
N ILE A 83 6.37 11.55 26.43
CA ILE A 83 5.53 12.51 25.69
C ILE A 83 4.03 12.31 25.90
N ALA A 84 3.59 11.20 26.45
CA ALA A 84 2.19 10.90 26.68
C ALA A 84 1.74 11.36 28.06
N ASP A 85 0.50 11.87 28.14
CA ASP A 85 -0.18 12.23 29.40
C ASP A 85 -0.89 11.02 30.05
N GLY A 86 -0.94 9.87 29.37
CA GLY A 86 -1.57 8.63 29.85
C GLY A 86 -1.39 7.47 28.86
N PRO A 87 -1.93 6.29 29.19
CA PRO A 87 -1.92 5.12 28.31
C PRO A 87 -2.62 5.39 26.97
N GLN A 88 -2.02 4.94 25.87
CA GLN A 88 -2.53 5.09 24.50
C GLN A 88 -2.57 3.73 23.81
N ILE A 89 -3.77 3.20 23.57
CA ILE A 89 -3.95 1.88 22.96
C ILE A 89 -3.78 2.00 21.43
N PRO A 90 -2.79 1.33 20.83
CA PRO A 90 -2.59 1.34 19.39
C PRO A 90 -3.75 0.73 18.62
N GLN A 91 -4.02 1.31 17.45
CA GLN A 91 -5.03 0.82 16.51
C GLN A 91 -4.40 0.34 15.20
N TYR A 92 -3.19 0.82 14.90
CA TYR A 92 -2.49 0.62 13.64
C TYR A 92 -1.05 0.22 13.92
N CYS A 93 -0.61 -0.95 13.45
CA CYS A 93 0.77 -1.40 13.63
C CYS A 93 1.64 -0.99 12.44
N VAL A 94 2.79 -0.38 12.71
CA VAL A 94 3.75 0.02 11.67
C VAL A 94 4.92 -0.95 11.64
N ASN A 95 5.16 -1.57 10.49
CA ASN A 95 6.30 -2.42 10.21
C ASN A 95 7.28 -1.70 9.27
N TYR A 96 8.51 -1.53 9.72
CA TYR A 96 9.60 -0.87 8.99
C TYR A 96 10.91 -1.60 9.26
N GLN A 97 12.00 -1.12 8.67
CA GLN A 97 13.36 -1.64 8.91
C GLN A 97 14.25 -0.58 9.53
N PHE A 98 15.16 -1.00 10.41
CA PHE A 98 16.13 -0.11 11.04
C PHE A 98 17.05 0.58 10.02
N GLY A 99 17.47 -0.13 8.97
CA GLY A 99 18.28 0.43 7.89
C GLY A 99 17.49 1.24 6.86
N GLN A 100 16.16 1.34 6.97
CA GLN A 100 15.35 2.16 6.07
C GLN A 100 15.53 3.64 6.41
N TYR A 101 15.47 4.54 5.42
CA TYR A 101 15.41 5.98 5.69
C TYR A 101 14.15 6.35 6.47
N PHE A 102 14.32 7.12 7.54
CA PHE A 102 13.21 7.53 8.42
C PHE A 102 12.21 8.43 7.69
N ALA A 103 12.70 9.26 6.75
CA ALA A 103 11.84 10.09 5.91
C ALA A 103 10.85 9.24 5.07
N ASP A 104 11.31 8.12 4.50
CA ASP A 104 10.46 7.21 3.72
C ASP A 104 9.39 6.54 4.59
N VAL A 105 9.74 6.17 5.83
CA VAL A 105 8.77 5.63 6.80
C VAL A 105 7.70 6.68 7.12
N MET A 106 8.10 7.93 7.36
CA MET A 106 7.16 9.01 7.61
C MET A 106 6.26 9.27 6.39
N SER A 107 6.81 9.35 5.18
CA SER A 107 6.01 9.51 3.95
C SER A 107 5.01 8.37 3.75
N SER A 108 5.43 7.13 4.02
CA SER A 108 4.55 5.96 3.95
C SER A 108 3.35 6.07 4.90
N LEU A 109 3.60 6.58 6.12
CA LEU A 109 2.55 6.81 7.11
C LEU A 109 1.63 7.97 6.77
N GLU A 110 2.16 9.03 6.16
CA GLU A 110 1.35 10.16 5.69
C GLU A 110 0.41 9.73 4.55
N TRP A 111 0.90 8.93 3.59
CA TRP A 111 0.03 8.35 2.54
C TRP A 111 -1.04 7.44 3.10
N PHE A 112 -0.70 6.60 4.09
CA PHE A 112 -1.71 5.80 4.80
C PHE A 112 -2.74 6.69 5.48
N ALA A 113 -2.29 7.69 6.24
CA ALA A 113 -3.16 8.60 6.96
C ALA A 113 -4.10 9.35 6.00
N GLU A 114 -3.62 9.79 4.84
CA GLU A 114 -4.45 10.44 3.82
C GLU A 114 -5.48 9.47 3.24
N ALA A 115 -5.07 8.27 2.84
CA ALA A 115 -5.94 7.28 2.18
C ALA A 115 -7.15 6.86 3.03
N ILE A 116 -7.03 6.90 4.36
CA ILE A 116 -8.13 6.57 5.30
C ILE A 116 -8.64 7.77 6.11
N ALA A 117 -8.22 9.00 5.77
CA ALA A 117 -8.56 10.24 6.48
C ALA A 117 -8.30 10.17 8.00
N LEU A 118 -7.10 9.71 8.37
CA LEU A 118 -6.74 9.42 9.75
C LEU A 118 -6.53 10.72 10.56
N PRO A 119 -7.19 10.89 11.72
CA PRO A 119 -7.01 12.08 12.55
C PRO A 119 -5.68 12.06 13.31
N ASP A 120 -5.21 13.23 13.74
CA ASP A 120 -4.00 13.37 14.56
C ASP A 120 -4.06 12.59 15.90
N THR A 121 -5.26 12.27 16.38
CA THR A 121 -5.51 11.49 17.60
C THR A 121 -5.35 9.99 17.41
N ALA A 122 -5.25 9.50 16.17
CA ALA A 122 -5.11 8.08 15.89
C ALA A 122 -3.79 7.54 16.44
N VAL A 123 -3.85 6.36 17.04
CA VAL A 123 -2.73 5.77 17.79
C VAL A 123 -2.05 4.68 16.96
N LEU A 124 -0.76 4.85 16.73
CA LEU A 124 0.10 3.93 16.00
C LEU A 124 0.97 3.12 16.97
N TRP A 125 1.12 1.82 16.71
CA TRP A 125 2.16 1.01 17.32
C TRP A 125 3.44 1.18 16.52
N PHE A 126 4.39 1.90 17.11
CA PHE A 126 5.71 2.15 16.55
C PHE A 126 6.75 1.63 17.55
N ASN A 127 7.18 0.38 17.35
CA ASN A 127 7.92 -0.37 18.37
C ASN A 127 9.20 0.32 18.87
N LEU A 128 9.90 1.08 18.00
CA LEU A 128 11.05 1.91 18.38
C LEU A 128 10.75 2.91 19.52
N MET A 129 9.52 3.40 19.60
CA MET A 129 9.11 4.40 20.58
C MET A 129 8.38 3.79 21.79
N GLY A 130 7.83 2.58 21.63
CA GLY A 130 7.05 1.88 22.65
C GLY A 130 7.91 1.11 23.67
N TYR A 131 9.04 0.55 23.25
CA TYR A 131 9.94 -0.19 24.14
C TYR A 131 10.85 0.73 24.96
N ASN A 132 11.15 0.29 26.19
CA ASN A 132 12.21 0.82 27.04
C ASN A 132 13.40 -0.17 27.10
N GLN A 133 14.46 0.21 27.81
CA GLN A 133 15.71 -0.57 27.89
C GLN A 133 15.55 -1.92 28.61
N HIS A 134 14.51 -2.09 29.43
CA HIS A 134 14.21 -3.34 30.16
C HIS A 134 13.25 -4.25 29.39
N ASP A 135 12.45 -3.71 28.47
CA ASP A 135 11.57 -4.54 27.63
C ASP A 135 12.38 -5.36 26.61
N VAL A 136 13.52 -4.82 26.16
CA VAL A 136 14.42 -5.47 25.21
C VAL A 136 15.07 -6.73 25.82
N THR A 137 15.17 -6.83 27.15
CA THR A 137 15.71 -8.00 27.86
C THR A 137 14.65 -9.07 28.15
N THR A 138 13.36 -8.75 28.03
CA THR A 138 12.24 -9.69 28.20
C THR A 138 11.88 -10.39 26.90
N ASP A 139 12.43 -11.58 26.67
CA ASP A 139 11.95 -12.70 25.83
C ASP A 139 11.46 -12.48 24.36
N LEU A 140 11.17 -11.27 23.87
CA LEU A 140 10.77 -11.02 22.47
C LEU A 140 11.95 -11.05 21.50
N HIS A 141 13.16 -10.74 21.97
CA HIS A 141 14.41 -10.86 21.19
C HIS A 141 15.15 -12.18 21.42
N LYS A 142 14.71 -13.00 22.39
CA LYS A 142 15.18 -14.38 22.50
C LYS A 142 14.37 -15.19 21.48
N CYS A 143 14.93 -15.37 20.29
CA CYS A 143 14.43 -16.35 19.33
C CYS A 143 14.46 -17.72 20.01
N CYS A 144 13.34 -18.15 20.58
CA CYS A 144 13.13 -19.53 20.95
C CYS A 144 11.72 -19.90 20.53
N TYR A 145 11.62 -20.58 19.38
CA TYR A 145 10.44 -21.34 19.06
C TYR A 145 10.40 -22.59 19.96
N ASP A 146 9.61 -22.55 21.03
CA ASP A 146 9.49 -23.65 22.01
C ASP A 146 8.60 -24.82 21.55
N GLY A 147 8.28 -24.88 20.25
CA GLY A 147 7.35 -25.85 19.68
C GLY A 147 5.89 -25.60 20.04
N LYS A 148 5.54 -24.51 20.75
CA LYS A 148 4.14 -24.17 21.07
C LYS A 148 3.78 -22.71 20.81
N LYS A 149 4.64 -21.69 21.03
CA LYS A 149 4.32 -20.27 20.73
C LYS A 149 5.57 -19.42 20.48
N LEU A 150 5.76 -18.93 19.24
CA LEU A 150 6.51 -17.68 19.05
C LEU A 150 5.65 -16.55 19.65
N ARG A 151 6.21 -15.79 20.60
CA ARG A 151 5.45 -14.72 21.29
C ARG A 151 5.22 -13.56 20.31
N MET A 152 3.94 -13.28 20.04
CA MET A 152 3.54 -12.10 19.28
C MET A 152 3.50 -10.91 20.23
N ASP A 153 3.95 -9.74 19.77
CA ASP A 153 3.72 -8.53 20.56
C ASP A 153 2.22 -8.27 20.64
N LYS A 154 1.70 -8.24 21.87
CA LYS A 154 0.29 -7.99 22.14
C LYS A 154 -0.14 -6.63 21.55
N ALA A 155 0.73 -5.62 21.60
CA ALA A 155 0.50 -4.31 21.01
C ALA A 155 0.27 -4.39 19.49
N GLN A 156 1.02 -5.26 18.81
CA GLN A 156 0.86 -5.50 17.39
C GLN A 156 -0.42 -6.27 17.11
N VAL A 157 -0.69 -7.38 17.81
CA VAL A 157 -1.83 -8.27 17.53
C VAL A 157 -3.18 -7.59 17.76
N GLU A 158 -3.26 -6.71 18.76
CA GLU A 158 -4.49 -5.99 19.09
C GLU A 158 -4.81 -4.83 18.13
N CYS A 159 -3.88 -4.46 17.24
CA CYS A 159 -4.16 -3.48 16.19
C CYS A 159 -5.18 -4.03 15.17
N HIS A 160 -5.96 -3.14 14.57
CA HIS A 160 -6.92 -3.50 13.50
C HIS A 160 -6.21 -3.64 12.15
N SER A 161 -5.18 -2.82 11.93
CA SER A 161 -4.45 -2.78 10.66
C SER A 161 -2.95 -2.88 10.85
N PHE A 162 -2.29 -3.41 9.83
CA PHE A 162 -0.85 -3.63 9.75
C PHE A 162 -0.30 -2.96 8.49
N ILE A 163 0.57 -1.97 8.69
CA ILE A 163 1.12 -1.13 7.64
C ILE A 163 2.57 -1.53 7.44
N ILE A 164 2.92 -1.99 6.24
CA ILE A 164 4.30 -2.24 5.86
C ILE A 164 4.84 -1.02 5.14
N SER A 165 5.83 -0.37 5.74
CA SER A 165 6.60 0.69 5.12
C SER A 165 7.66 0.08 4.19
N ALA A 166 7.54 0.41 2.91
CA ALA A 166 8.43 0.07 1.83
C ALA A 166 9.22 1.30 1.38
N GLY A 167 10.52 1.28 1.59
CA GLY A 167 11.39 2.37 1.16
C GLY A 167 12.83 1.96 1.08
N THR A 168 13.67 2.96 0.86
CA THR A 168 15.08 2.80 0.54
C THR A 168 15.88 2.42 1.79
N GLN A 169 16.84 1.52 1.63
CA GLN A 169 17.79 1.18 2.70
C GLN A 169 19.16 1.82 2.46
N ALA A 170 19.82 2.21 3.55
CA ALA A 170 21.20 2.69 3.47
C ALA A 170 22.17 1.54 3.14
N GLY A 171 23.13 1.80 2.25
CA GLY A 171 24.30 0.94 2.02
C GLY A 171 24.09 -0.31 1.16
N THR A 172 22.85 -0.66 0.81
CA THR A 172 22.57 -1.66 -0.21
C THR A 172 22.60 -0.96 -1.57
N LYS A 173 23.21 -1.54 -2.62
CA LYS A 173 23.13 -1.05 -4.00
C LYS A 173 22.54 -2.15 -4.88
N SER A 174 21.59 -1.81 -5.73
CA SER A 174 21.07 -2.67 -6.79
C SER A 174 22.24 -3.23 -7.60
N PRO A 175 22.31 -4.57 -7.79
CA PRO A 175 23.35 -5.21 -8.60
C PRO A 175 23.35 -4.72 -10.06
N GLU A 176 22.21 -4.25 -10.56
CA GLU A 176 21.99 -3.91 -11.96
C GLU A 176 22.13 -2.40 -12.25
N SER A 177 21.85 -1.52 -11.27
CA SER A 177 21.79 -0.07 -11.50
C SER A 177 22.74 0.77 -10.64
N GLY A 178 23.39 0.18 -9.61
CA GLY A 178 24.25 0.93 -8.68
C GLY A 178 23.52 1.93 -7.77
N ALA A 179 22.22 2.13 -7.96
CA ALA A 179 21.31 2.88 -7.08
C ALA A 179 21.07 2.11 -5.78
N PRO A 180 20.71 2.78 -4.66
CA PRO A 180 20.48 2.08 -3.41
C PRO A 180 19.42 0.97 -3.55
N GLU A 181 19.70 -0.22 -3.04
CA GLU A 181 18.85 -1.40 -3.20
C GLU A 181 17.56 -1.17 -2.40
N PRO A 182 16.39 -1.10 -3.04
CA PRO A 182 15.19 -0.73 -2.33
C PRO A 182 14.65 -1.90 -1.47
N PHE A 183 13.69 -1.57 -0.62
CA PHE A 183 12.86 -2.43 0.24
C PHE A 183 13.01 -3.95 0.10
N SER A 184 13.67 -4.59 1.08
CA SER A 184 13.72 -6.05 1.20
C SER A 184 12.55 -6.59 2.05
N MET A 185 11.59 -7.24 1.42
CA MET A 185 10.53 -8.00 2.11
C MET A 185 10.97 -9.35 2.66
N SER A 186 12.08 -9.90 2.15
CA SER A 186 12.59 -11.24 2.50
C SER A 186 13.23 -11.34 3.89
N ARG A 187 13.23 -10.26 4.69
CA ARG A 187 13.73 -10.30 6.08
C ARG A 187 12.83 -11.14 6.97
N ALA A 188 13.44 -12.00 7.80
CA ALA A 188 12.73 -12.96 8.64
C ALA A 188 11.66 -12.32 9.52
N TRP A 189 12.03 -11.26 10.24
CA TRP A 189 11.13 -10.57 11.16
C TRP A 189 9.95 -9.89 10.45
N ARG A 190 10.13 -9.49 9.19
CA ARG A 190 9.04 -8.89 8.40
C ARG A 190 8.03 -9.96 7.96
N LEU A 191 8.51 -11.09 7.45
CA LEU A 191 7.64 -12.23 7.10
C LEU A 191 6.92 -12.80 8.33
N TYR A 192 7.62 -12.90 9.46
CA TYR A 192 7.02 -13.24 10.74
C TYR A 192 5.91 -12.26 11.12
N SER A 193 6.19 -10.96 11.12
CA SER A 193 5.21 -9.93 11.51
C SER A 193 4.00 -9.92 10.57
N LEU A 194 4.21 -10.16 9.28
CA LEU A 194 3.15 -10.26 8.28
C LEU A 194 2.28 -11.50 8.45
N GLU A 195 2.89 -12.66 8.70
CA GLU A 195 2.15 -13.89 9.00
C GLU A 195 1.36 -13.75 10.30
N CYS A 196 1.96 -13.10 11.30
CA CYS A 196 1.29 -12.74 12.54
C CYS A 196 0.05 -11.86 12.30
N ALA A 197 0.21 -10.79 11.52
CA ALA A 197 -0.89 -9.90 11.16
C ALA A 197 -2.00 -10.65 10.42
N THR A 198 -1.63 -11.57 9.53
CA THR A 198 -2.63 -12.37 8.82
C THR A 198 -3.38 -13.32 9.75
N ARG A 199 -2.69 -13.99 10.69
CA ARG A 199 -3.33 -14.88 11.68
C ARG A 199 -4.28 -14.12 12.62
N ALA A 200 -3.95 -12.87 12.91
CA ALA A 200 -4.78 -11.97 13.69
C ALA A 200 -5.96 -11.37 12.89
N GLY A 201 -6.04 -11.61 11.57
CA GLY A 201 -7.10 -11.08 10.72
C GLY A 201 -7.00 -9.57 10.49
N GLN A 202 -5.79 -9.02 10.58
CA GLN A 202 -5.56 -7.58 10.43
C GLN A 202 -5.69 -7.13 8.97
N ASP A 203 -6.09 -5.87 8.80
CA ASP A 203 -6.09 -5.21 7.50
C ASP A 203 -4.65 -4.86 7.10
N ILE A 204 -4.15 -5.45 6.01
CA ILE A 204 -2.76 -5.32 5.56
C ILE A 204 -2.67 -4.29 4.44
N TYR A 205 -1.76 -3.34 4.63
CA TYR A 205 -1.42 -2.29 3.69
C TYR A 205 0.09 -2.25 3.45
N VAL A 206 0.50 -1.95 2.22
CA VAL A 206 1.90 -1.72 1.86
C VAL A 206 2.02 -0.31 1.33
N ALA A 207 2.79 0.52 2.02
CA ALA A 207 2.97 1.93 1.72
C ALA A 207 4.41 2.19 1.30
N CYS A 208 4.62 3.13 0.39
CA CYS A 208 5.94 3.64 0.02
C CYS A 208 5.97 5.17 0.05
N LYS A 209 7.10 5.76 -0.35
CA LYS A 209 7.29 7.21 -0.35
C LYS A 209 6.25 7.97 -1.19
N SER A 210 5.72 7.36 -2.23
CA SER A 210 4.88 8.01 -3.25
C SER A 210 3.42 7.52 -3.26
N GLY A 211 3.07 6.51 -2.47
CA GLY A 211 1.71 5.99 -2.44
C GLY A 211 1.54 4.77 -1.55
N ILE A 212 0.35 4.20 -1.56
CA ILE A 212 -0.02 3.06 -0.74
C ILE A 212 -0.98 2.13 -1.49
N MET A 213 -0.82 0.84 -1.24
CA MET A 213 -1.73 -0.20 -1.70
C MET A 213 -2.38 -0.96 -0.56
N ALA A 214 -3.65 -1.27 -0.75
CA ALA A 214 -4.41 -2.23 0.03
C ALA A 214 -4.11 -3.66 -0.44
N CYS A 215 -3.92 -4.57 0.51
CA CYS A 215 -3.75 -5.99 0.23
C CYS A 215 -4.96 -6.83 0.64
N THR A 216 -5.60 -6.48 1.77
CA THR A 216 -6.74 -7.27 2.30
C THR A 216 -8.05 -6.50 2.33
N ARG A 217 -8.01 -5.18 2.57
CA ARG A 217 -9.22 -4.35 2.67
C ARG A 217 -9.07 -3.04 1.91
N LEU A 218 -10.07 -2.74 1.08
CA LEU A 218 -10.13 -1.49 0.31
C LEU A 218 -10.14 -0.28 1.24
N PHE A 219 -9.68 0.85 0.72
CA PHE A 219 -9.80 2.12 1.40
C PHE A 219 -11.28 2.55 1.50
N PRO A 220 -11.64 3.48 2.41
CA PRO A 220 -13.02 3.93 2.59
C PRO A 220 -13.69 4.47 1.32
N ASN A 221 -12.91 4.98 0.37
CA ASN A 221 -13.38 5.44 -0.94
C ASN A 221 -13.65 4.29 -1.95
N GLY A 222 -13.41 3.04 -1.57
CA GLY A 222 -13.58 1.86 -2.42
C GLY A 222 -12.39 1.53 -3.33
N THR A 223 -11.29 2.30 -3.28
CA THR A 223 -10.09 2.01 -4.10
C THR A 223 -9.13 1.08 -3.36
N SER A 224 -8.28 0.40 -4.12
CA SER A 224 -7.20 -0.44 -3.59
C SER A 224 -5.84 0.26 -3.59
N LYS A 225 -5.74 1.45 -4.18
CA LYS A 225 -4.52 2.23 -4.35
C LYS A 225 -4.79 3.71 -4.10
N TYR A 226 -3.83 4.38 -3.50
CA TYR A 226 -3.82 5.83 -3.29
C TYR A 226 -2.41 6.38 -3.55
N GLY A 227 -2.30 7.50 -4.26
CA GLY A 227 -1.02 8.01 -4.75
C GLY A 227 -0.40 7.14 -5.87
N SER A 228 0.89 7.34 -6.12
CA SER A 228 1.66 6.58 -7.11
C SER A 228 2.46 5.47 -6.42
N LEU A 229 2.03 4.22 -6.61
CA LEU A 229 2.76 3.06 -6.10
C LEU A 229 3.95 2.79 -7.01
N ASP A 230 5.14 2.76 -6.42
CA ASP A 230 6.37 2.33 -7.10
C ASP A 230 6.20 0.88 -7.61
N PRO A 231 6.24 0.65 -8.94
CA PRO A 231 6.10 -0.69 -9.51
C PRO A 231 7.10 -1.69 -8.93
N TRP A 232 8.32 -1.23 -8.63
CA TRP A 232 9.38 -2.05 -8.09
C TRP A 232 9.03 -2.67 -6.74
N VAL A 233 8.31 -1.94 -5.87
CA VAL A 233 7.85 -2.46 -4.56
C VAL A 233 6.93 -3.65 -4.77
N THR A 234 6.07 -3.57 -5.77
CA THR A 234 5.08 -4.60 -6.10
C THR A 234 5.73 -5.80 -6.79
N GLU A 235 6.66 -5.56 -7.73
CA GLU A 235 7.46 -6.63 -8.36
C GLU A 235 8.31 -7.36 -7.33
N THR A 236 8.99 -6.63 -6.44
CA THR A 236 9.74 -7.23 -5.34
C THR A 236 8.82 -8.07 -4.47
N MET A 237 7.62 -7.60 -4.16
CA MET A 237 6.63 -8.38 -3.42
C MET A 237 6.20 -9.67 -4.15
N TYR A 238 6.13 -9.66 -5.48
CA TYR A 238 5.81 -10.84 -6.28
C TYR A 238 6.94 -11.88 -6.29
N HIS A 239 8.20 -11.43 -6.35
CA HIS A 239 9.36 -12.31 -6.48
C HIS A 239 9.94 -12.85 -5.16
N ILE A 240 9.32 -12.54 -4.01
CA ILE A 240 9.80 -13.06 -2.73
C ILE A 240 9.77 -14.60 -2.71
N ASP A 241 10.92 -15.16 -2.36
CA ASP A 241 11.03 -16.53 -1.94
C ASP A 241 10.96 -16.60 -0.41
N VAL A 242 9.81 -17.04 0.10
CA VAL A 242 9.56 -17.20 1.54
C VAL A 242 10.50 -18.27 2.15
N ASN A 243 11.14 -19.11 1.34
CA ASN A 243 12.11 -20.09 1.82
C ASN A 243 13.52 -19.51 2.00
N LYS A 244 13.84 -18.41 1.31
CA LYS A 244 15.16 -17.77 1.34
C LYS A 244 15.10 -16.49 2.16
N VAL A 245 14.97 -16.69 3.46
CA VAL A 245 14.76 -15.61 4.41
C VAL A 245 16.09 -15.03 4.88
N ALA A 246 16.23 -13.71 4.75
CA ALA A 246 17.43 -13.00 5.21
C ALA A 246 17.34 -12.70 6.72
N CYS A 247 18.29 -13.25 7.50
CA CYS A 247 18.46 -12.99 8.93
C CYS A 247 19.94 -12.93 9.31
N SER A 248 20.30 -12.16 10.34
CA SER A 248 21.66 -12.14 10.88
C SER A 248 22.01 -13.38 11.69
N ARG A 249 21.01 -14.09 12.22
CA ARG A 249 21.16 -15.32 12.99
C ARG A 249 20.41 -16.46 12.29
N GLU A 250 21.11 -17.51 11.90
CA GLU A 250 20.52 -18.65 11.19
C GLU A 250 19.45 -19.38 12.04
N GLU A 251 19.68 -19.51 13.34
CA GLU A 251 18.71 -20.11 14.28
C GLU A 251 17.37 -19.36 14.26
N CYS A 252 17.41 -18.03 14.31
CA CYS A 252 16.20 -17.20 14.23
C CYS A 252 15.46 -17.39 12.91
N ALA A 253 16.18 -17.58 11.78
CA ALA A 253 15.56 -17.86 10.50
C ALA A 253 14.83 -19.21 10.52
N LYS A 254 15.44 -20.26 11.09
CA LYS A 254 14.83 -21.59 11.24
C LYS A 254 13.57 -21.54 12.10
N ASP A 255 13.63 -20.89 13.26
CA ASP A 255 12.50 -20.73 14.18
C ASP A 255 11.32 -20.01 13.52
N ILE A 256 11.59 -18.94 12.77
CA ILE A 256 10.56 -18.19 12.05
C ILE A 256 9.94 -19.04 10.93
N LEU A 257 10.75 -19.79 10.19
CA LEU A 257 10.25 -20.68 9.14
C LEU A 257 9.40 -21.82 9.71
N LEU A 258 9.80 -22.39 10.85
CA LEU A 258 9.00 -23.37 11.59
C LEU A 258 7.67 -22.76 12.02
N PHE A 259 7.67 -21.57 12.62
CA PHE A 259 6.44 -20.87 12.99
C PHE A 259 5.49 -20.63 11.81
N ILE A 260 6.02 -20.18 10.67
CA ILE A 260 5.21 -19.94 9.46
C ILE A 260 4.53 -21.24 9.00
N ASN A 261 5.23 -22.38 9.14
CA ASN A 261 4.71 -23.70 8.77
C ASN A 261 3.76 -24.32 9.79
N ASP A 262 3.95 -24.08 11.09
CA ASP A 262 3.15 -24.65 12.19
C ASP A 262 1.77 -23.98 12.36
N GLY A 263 1.37 -23.11 11.43
CA GLY A 263 0.09 -22.44 11.52
C GLY A 263 -1.13 -23.35 11.25
N PRO A 264 -2.35 -22.85 11.51
CA PRO A 264 -3.60 -23.53 11.16
C PRO A 264 -3.61 -24.02 9.72
N ALA A 265 -4.58 -24.87 9.35
CA ALA A 265 -4.70 -25.39 7.99
C ALA A 265 -4.75 -24.31 6.89
N ALA A 266 -4.95 -23.02 7.18
CA ALA A 266 -4.87 -21.89 6.23
C ALA A 266 -3.49 -21.20 6.12
N CYS A 267 -2.50 -21.62 6.90
CA CYS A 267 -1.15 -21.06 7.01
C CYS A 267 -0.09 -21.97 6.37
N GLY A 268 1.15 -21.50 6.28
CA GLY A 268 2.29 -22.21 5.68
C GLY A 268 3.02 -21.41 4.60
N GLN A 269 4.31 -21.69 4.41
CA GLN A 269 5.19 -20.95 3.48
C GLN A 269 4.59 -20.83 2.07
N ALA A 270 4.11 -21.94 1.51
CA ALA A 270 3.49 -21.96 0.19
C ALA A 270 2.18 -21.15 0.11
N LYS A 271 1.46 -20.98 1.23
CA LYS A 271 0.22 -20.18 1.27
C LYS A 271 0.54 -18.71 1.43
N LEU A 272 1.48 -18.36 2.30
CA LEU A 272 1.98 -16.99 2.44
C LEU A 272 2.54 -16.50 1.11
N GLN A 273 3.39 -17.29 0.45
CA GLN A 273 3.95 -16.95 -0.86
C GLN A 273 2.85 -16.73 -1.91
N ARG A 274 1.85 -17.62 -2.00
CA ARG A 274 0.70 -17.43 -2.90
C ARG A 274 -0.10 -16.18 -2.57
N ARG A 275 -0.26 -15.85 -1.29
CA ARG A 275 -0.99 -14.65 -0.84
C ARG A 275 -0.26 -13.37 -1.30
N MET A 276 1.05 -13.30 -1.08
CA MET A 276 1.89 -12.18 -1.50
C MET A 276 1.88 -12.01 -3.02
N LYS A 277 2.03 -13.11 -3.77
CA LYS A 277 1.93 -13.09 -5.24
C LYS A 277 0.58 -12.55 -5.73
N ARG A 278 -0.52 -12.97 -5.11
CA ARG A 278 -1.86 -12.47 -5.46
C ARG A 278 -2.05 -11.00 -5.14
N TRP A 279 -1.59 -10.56 -3.97
CA TRP A 279 -1.63 -9.14 -3.62
C TRP A 279 -0.83 -8.30 -4.61
N ALA A 280 0.34 -8.77 -5.04
CA ALA A 280 1.15 -8.10 -6.03
C ALA A 280 0.46 -8.07 -7.40
N ALA A 281 -0.10 -9.20 -7.85
CA ALA A 281 -0.79 -9.31 -9.13
C ALA A 281 -2.00 -8.37 -9.25
N CYS A 282 -2.75 -8.13 -8.17
CA CYS A 282 -3.82 -7.13 -8.17
C CYS A 282 -3.33 -5.74 -8.64
N HIS A 283 -2.09 -5.37 -8.34
CA HIS A 283 -1.55 -4.07 -8.71
C HIS A 283 -0.69 -4.11 -9.97
N LEU A 284 0.01 -5.23 -10.23
CA LEU A 284 0.86 -5.40 -11.41
C LEU A 284 0.05 -5.63 -12.69
N VAL A 285 -1.09 -6.31 -12.65
CA VAL A 285 -1.88 -6.59 -13.88
C VAL A 285 -2.45 -5.31 -14.50
N PRO A 286 -3.12 -4.40 -13.75
CA PRO A 286 -3.55 -3.11 -14.30
C PRO A 286 -2.37 -2.26 -14.79
N PHE A 287 -1.25 -2.28 -14.05
CA PHE A 287 -0.05 -1.55 -14.43
C PHE A 287 0.55 -2.07 -15.75
N GLY A 288 0.75 -3.38 -15.87
CA GLY A 288 1.26 -4.02 -17.07
C GLY A 288 0.30 -3.95 -18.27
N ALA A 289 -1.00 -3.81 -18.02
CA ALA A 289 -1.97 -3.55 -19.08
C ALA A 289 -1.87 -2.13 -19.65
N SER A 290 -1.38 -1.16 -18.86
CA SER A 290 -1.08 0.20 -19.33
C SER A 290 0.27 0.27 -20.05
N SER A 291 1.29 -0.39 -19.52
CA SER A 291 2.66 -0.38 -20.06
C SER A 291 3.37 -1.72 -19.86
N PRO A 292 3.25 -2.68 -20.79
CA PRO A 292 3.80 -4.02 -20.62
C PRO A 292 5.34 -4.00 -20.56
N ASP A 293 5.98 -3.13 -21.35
CA ASP A 293 7.44 -2.96 -21.35
C ASP A 293 7.97 -2.41 -20.01
N SER A 294 7.10 -1.88 -19.15
CA SER A 294 7.49 -1.39 -17.83
C SER A 294 7.60 -2.51 -16.78
N LEU A 295 7.12 -3.72 -17.06
CA LEU A 295 7.35 -4.88 -16.20
C LEU A 295 8.77 -5.39 -16.45
N THR A 296 9.66 -5.23 -15.47
CA THR A 296 11.07 -5.57 -15.67
C THR A 296 11.34 -7.06 -15.56
N ARG A 297 10.61 -7.74 -14.67
CA ARG A 297 10.88 -9.12 -14.25
C ARG A 297 9.67 -10.04 -14.32
N THR A 298 8.49 -9.50 -14.60
CA THR A 298 7.21 -10.23 -14.52
C THR A 298 6.51 -10.33 -15.86
N ASN A 299 6.01 -11.52 -16.19
CA ASN A 299 5.17 -11.71 -17.36
C ASN A 299 3.70 -11.52 -16.98
N LEU A 300 2.99 -10.69 -17.74
CA LEU A 300 1.56 -10.41 -17.57
C LEU A 300 0.70 -11.69 -17.63
N ASP A 301 1.02 -12.64 -18.50
CA ASP A 301 0.29 -13.92 -18.59
C ASP A 301 0.42 -14.75 -17.32
N GLU A 302 1.62 -14.79 -16.75
CA GLU A 302 1.87 -15.52 -15.51
C GLU A 302 1.08 -14.92 -14.35
N LEU A 303 1.00 -13.58 -14.29
CA LEU A 303 0.23 -12.86 -13.28
C LEU A 303 -1.27 -13.19 -13.38
N CYS A 304 -1.83 -13.15 -14.60
CA CYS A 304 -3.24 -13.47 -14.84
C CYS A 304 -3.57 -14.93 -14.50
N CYS A 305 -2.66 -15.86 -14.74
CA CYS A 305 -2.85 -17.29 -14.47
C CYS A 305 -2.63 -17.71 -13.01
N LEU A 306 -2.34 -16.78 -12.09
CA LEU A 306 -2.06 -17.12 -10.70
C LEU A 306 -3.26 -17.80 -10.02
N ARG A 307 -2.99 -18.91 -9.34
CA ARG A 307 -4.01 -19.66 -8.61
C ARG A 307 -4.75 -18.79 -7.58
N GLY A 308 -6.04 -18.60 -7.80
CA GLY A 308 -6.93 -17.85 -6.91
C GLY A 308 -6.78 -16.34 -6.98
N PHE A 309 -6.09 -15.83 -8.01
CA PHE A 309 -6.19 -14.44 -8.46
C PHE A 309 -7.48 -14.27 -9.29
N SER A 310 -8.08 -13.08 -9.24
CA SER A 310 -9.25 -12.73 -10.04
C SER A 310 -9.02 -11.36 -10.64
N ILE A 311 -8.95 -11.30 -11.97
CA ILE A 311 -8.67 -10.06 -12.72
C ILE A 311 -9.76 -9.00 -12.56
N ASN A 312 -11.00 -9.43 -12.32
CA ASN A 312 -12.15 -8.54 -12.10
C ASN A 312 -12.34 -8.15 -10.63
N SER A 313 -11.40 -8.51 -9.75
CA SER A 313 -11.44 -8.12 -8.34
C SER A 313 -11.43 -6.61 -8.18
N LEU A 314 -12.17 -6.08 -7.20
CA LEU A 314 -12.08 -4.66 -6.83
C LEU A 314 -10.67 -4.25 -6.37
N MET A 315 -9.87 -5.22 -5.89
CA MET A 315 -8.47 -5.00 -5.56
C MET A 315 -7.60 -4.79 -6.81
N ALA A 316 -8.03 -5.33 -7.95
CA ALA A 316 -7.34 -5.29 -9.23
C ALA A 316 -7.79 -4.12 -10.12
N LYS A 317 -8.24 -3.02 -9.50
CA LYS A 317 -8.60 -1.79 -10.17
C LYS A 317 -7.58 -0.69 -9.89
N SER A 318 -7.43 0.25 -10.82
CA SER A 318 -6.60 1.44 -10.64
C SER A 318 -7.18 2.39 -9.59
N SER A 319 -6.47 3.47 -9.26
CA SER A 319 -6.96 4.53 -8.37
C SER A 319 -8.21 5.23 -8.90
N LEU A 320 -8.46 5.17 -10.21
CA LEU A 320 -9.67 5.72 -10.85
C LEU A 320 -10.78 4.67 -10.99
N GLY A 321 -10.61 3.47 -10.42
CA GLY A 321 -11.58 2.38 -10.51
C GLY A 321 -11.54 1.63 -11.85
N GLN A 322 -10.56 1.93 -12.71
CA GLN A 322 -10.38 1.32 -14.02
C GLN A 322 -9.96 -0.15 -13.88
N SER A 323 -10.55 -1.03 -14.69
CA SER A 323 -10.09 -2.42 -14.84
C SER A 323 -8.85 -2.49 -15.73
N SER A 324 -8.17 -3.64 -15.76
CA SER A 324 -7.03 -3.85 -16.68
C SER A 324 -7.40 -3.66 -18.15
N LEU A 325 -8.66 -3.91 -18.53
CA LEU A 325 -9.13 -3.63 -19.89
C LEU A 325 -9.22 -2.12 -20.17
N HIS A 326 -9.66 -1.31 -19.20
CA HIS A 326 -9.62 0.14 -19.36
C HIS A 326 -8.18 0.64 -19.54
N GLU A 327 -7.24 0.12 -18.76
CA GLU A 327 -5.82 0.51 -18.84
C GLU A 327 -5.22 0.16 -20.22
N ALA A 328 -5.55 -1.01 -20.77
CA ALA A 328 -5.11 -1.41 -22.11
C ALA A 328 -5.73 -0.56 -23.23
N VAL A 329 -7.02 -0.25 -23.13
CA VAL A 329 -7.71 0.64 -24.09
C VAL A 329 -7.17 2.07 -23.96
N ALA A 330 -6.96 2.53 -22.73
CA ALA A 330 -6.32 3.81 -22.46
C ALA A 330 -4.90 3.82 -23.02
N ALA A 331 -4.13 2.73 -23.00
CA ALA A 331 -2.84 2.66 -23.67
C ALA A 331 -2.92 2.62 -25.21
N ASP A 332 -4.13 2.58 -25.79
CA ASP A 332 -4.39 2.43 -27.23
C ASP A 332 -3.77 1.14 -27.82
N SER A 333 -3.62 0.10 -26.98
CA SER A 333 -3.00 -1.18 -27.37
C SER A 333 -4.06 -2.25 -27.59
N VAL A 334 -4.40 -2.50 -28.87
CA VAL A 334 -5.38 -3.52 -29.27
C VAL A 334 -4.93 -4.91 -28.84
N GLU A 335 -3.64 -5.24 -28.98
CA GLU A 335 -3.07 -6.52 -28.58
C GLU A 335 -3.25 -6.78 -27.08
N LEU A 336 -2.96 -5.78 -26.23
CA LEU A 336 -3.17 -5.93 -24.78
C LEU A 336 -4.64 -6.02 -24.43
N ALA A 337 -5.51 -5.25 -25.09
CA ALA A 337 -6.94 -5.33 -24.87
C ALA A 337 -7.49 -6.72 -25.23
N GLU A 338 -7.07 -7.30 -26.36
CA GLU A 338 -7.38 -8.67 -26.76
C GLU A 338 -6.93 -9.68 -25.70
N LYS A 339 -5.68 -9.52 -25.23
CA LYS A 339 -5.10 -10.37 -24.19
C LYS A 339 -5.86 -10.28 -22.87
N MET A 340 -6.25 -9.07 -22.44
CA MET A 340 -7.05 -8.86 -21.23
C MET A 340 -8.44 -9.51 -21.35
N LEU A 341 -9.09 -9.42 -22.51
CA LEU A 341 -10.35 -10.09 -22.79
C LEU A 341 -10.20 -11.62 -22.76
N ALA A 342 -9.11 -12.16 -23.34
CA ALA A 342 -8.81 -13.60 -23.30
C ALA A 342 -8.61 -14.13 -21.86
N HIS A 343 -8.07 -13.30 -20.96
CA HIS A 343 -7.97 -13.59 -19.52
C HIS A 343 -9.28 -13.40 -18.74
N GLY A 344 -10.38 -13.05 -19.41
CA GLY A 344 -11.72 -12.97 -18.82
C GLY A 344 -12.05 -11.64 -18.17
N CYS A 345 -11.40 -10.53 -18.59
CA CYS A 345 -11.85 -9.20 -18.20
C CYS A 345 -13.30 -8.95 -18.64
N LEU A 346 -14.08 -8.30 -17.77
CA LEU A 346 -15.42 -7.87 -18.12
C LEU A 346 -15.36 -6.71 -19.13
N VAL A 347 -15.91 -6.92 -20.32
CA VAL A 347 -15.98 -5.93 -21.40
C VAL A 347 -16.75 -4.67 -21.00
N ASN A 348 -17.77 -4.82 -20.15
CA ASN A 348 -18.62 -3.75 -19.63
C ASN A 348 -18.28 -3.37 -18.19
N ALA A 349 -17.04 -3.65 -17.73
CA ALA A 349 -16.58 -3.12 -16.45
C ALA A 349 -16.73 -1.59 -16.45
N THR A 350 -17.07 -1.02 -15.30
CA THR A 350 -17.14 0.43 -15.14
C THR A 350 -16.06 0.96 -14.22
N ASP A 351 -15.56 2.15 -14.52
CA ASP A 351 -14.65 2.89 -13.66
C ASP A 351 -15.40 3.76 -12.62
N SER A 352 -14.68 4.65 -11.93
CA SER A 352 -15.30 5.55 -10.93
C SER A 352 -16.29 6.56 -11.53
N MET A 353 -16.20 6.88 -12.82
CA MET A 353 -17.13 7.76 -13.55
C MET A 353 -18.21 6.99 -14.29
N GLN A 354 -18.35 5.68 -14.02
CA GLN A 354 -19.26 4.78 -14.72
C GLN A 354 -18.93 4.62 -16.22
N GLU A 355 -17.75 5.06 -16.65
CA GLU A 355 -17.32 4.87 -18.02
C GLU A 355 -16.89 3.42 -18.23
N THR A 356 -17.18 2.90 -19.42
CA THR A 356 -16.79 1.55 -19.87
C THR A 356 -15.57 1.62 -20.78
N PRO A 357 -14.86 0.50 -21.03
CA PRO A 357 -13.78 0.47 -22.02
C PRO A 357 -14.21 0.99 -23.41
N LEU A 358 -15.49 0.86 -23.77
CA LEU A 358 -16.01 1.38 -25.03
C LEU A 358 -16.05 2.92 -25.08
N HIS A 359 -16.31 3.59 -23.95
CA HIS A 359 -16.18 5.05 -23.85
C HIS A 359 -14.73 5.48 -24.11
N TYR A 360 -13.76 4.79 -23.49
CA TYR A 360 -12.34 5.09 -23.67
C TYR A 360 -11.90 4.88 -25.13
N ALA A 361 -12.37 3.81 -25.78
CA ALA A 361 -12.08 3.55 -27.19
C ALA A 361 -12.67 4.63 -28.11
N ALA A 362 -13.89 5.11 -27.83
CA ALA A 362 -14.53 6.21 -28.55
C ALA A 362 -13.74 7.52 -28.39
N MET A 363 -13.27 7.82 -27.18
CA MET A 363 -12.41 8.97 -26.89
C MET A 363 -11.03 8.87 -27.58
N ARG A 364 -10.44 7.67 -27.67
CA ARG A 364 -9.16 7.43 -28.37
C ARG A 364 -9.28 7.52 -29.89
N GLY A 365 -10.47 7.28 -30.44
CA GLY A 365 -10.68 7.28 -31.88
C GLY A 365 -10.05 6.09 -32.60
N ASN A 366 -9.90 4.93 -31.93
CA ASN A 366 -9.32 3.72 -32.53
C ASN A 366 -10.43 2.77 -33.00
N ILE A 367 -10.62 2.69 -34.33
CA ILE A 367 -11.66 1.86 -34.95
C ILE A 367 -11.45 0.36 -34.67
N GLU A 368 -10.20 -0.10 -34.72
CA GLU A 368 -9.87 -1.51 -34.47
C GLU A 368 -10.22 -1.90 -33.03
N MET A 369 -9.91 -1.03 -32.07
CA MET A 369 -10.30 -1.21 -30.66
C MET A 369 -11.82 -1.27 -30.48
N ILE A 370 -12.58 -0.39 -31.16
CA ILE A 370 -14.05 -0.41 -31.14
C ILE A 370 -14.56 -1.76 -31.63
N PHE A 371 -14.08 -2.24 -32.78
CA PHE A 371 -14.51 -3.54 -33.31
C PHE A 371 -14.15 -4.71 -32.40
N LEU A 372 -12.97 -4.68 -31.77
CA LEU A 372 -12.57 -5.68 -30.78
C LEU A 372 -13.56 -5.74 -29.61
N LEU A 373 -13.90 -4.59 -29.02
CA LEU A 373 -14.84 -4.50 -27.91
C LEU A 373 -16.27 -4.90 -28.31
N LEU A 374 -16.75 -4.47 -29.48
CA LEU A 374 -18.08 -4.86 -30.01
C LEU A 374 -18.16 -6.36 -30.27
N ARG A 375 -17.10 -6.98 -30.84
CA ARG A 375 -17.01 -8.43 -30.99
C ARG A 375 -17.04 -9.17 -29.65
N ALA A 376 -16.46 -8.56 -28.62
CA ALA A 376 -16.53 -9.04 -27.25
C ALA A 376 -17.88 -8.75 -26.55
N ARG A 377 -18.89 -8.26 -27.29
CA ARG A 377 -20.23 -7.91 -26.81
C ARG A 377 -20.24 -6.76 -25.79
N ALA A 378 -19.44 -5.72 -26.06
CA ALA A 378 -19.55 -4.45 -25.36
C ALA A 378 -20.95 -3.86 -25.54
N ASP A 379 -21.54 -3.37 -24.45
CA ASP A 379 -22.83 -2.71 -24.44
C ASP A 379 -22.66 -1.24 -24.85
N VAL A 380 -23.29 -0.88 -25.97
CA VAL A 380 -23.24 0.46 -26.57
C VAL A 380 -24.17 1.46 -25.89
N HIS A 381 -25.03 1.01 -24.96
CA HIS A 381 -26.02 1.82 -24.26
C HIS A 381 -25.63 2.19 -22.84
N MET A 382 -24.52 1.65 -22.33
CA MET A 382 -24.03 1.99 -20.99
C MET A 382 -23.74 3.48 -20.93
N GLU A 383 -24.31 4.17 -19.94
CA GLU A 383 -24.11 5.60 -19.73
C GLU A 383 -23.05 5.87 -18.66
N SER A 384 -22.23 6.89 -18.90
CA SER A 384 -21.35 7.46 -17.89
C SER A 384 -22.15 8.16 -16.78
N ARG A 385 -21.47 8.61 -15.73
CA ARG A 385 -22.07 9.43 -14.66
C ARG A 385 -22.70 10.73 -15.19
N TYR A 386 -22.31 11.18 -16.38
CA TYR A 386 -22.86 12.37 -17.02
C TYR A 386 -24.03 12.06 -17.97
N GLY A 387 -24.48 10.81 -18.07
CA GLY A 387 -25.55 10.39 -18.97
C GLY A 387 -25.11 10.30 -20.42
N GLU A 388 -23.82 10.10 -20.67
CA GLU A 388 -23.25 10.01 -22.01
C GLU A 388 -23.00 8.55 -22.35
N ALA A 389 -23.52 8.08 -23.49
CA ALA A 389 -23.16 6.76 -24.03
C ALA A 389 -21.85 6.87 -24.84
N PRO A 390 -21.19 5.75 -25.18
CA PRO A 390 -19.99 5.76 -26.03
C PRO A 390 -20.19 6.48 -27.37
N TYR A 391 -21.41 6.41 -27.93
CA TYR A 391 -21.80 7.16 -29.12
C TYR A 391 -21.74 8.68 -28.91
N ASP A 392 -22.23 9.18 -27.77
CA ASP A 392 -22.22 10.61 -27.45
C ASP A 392 -20.80 11.13 -27.29
N VAL A 393 -19.91 10.34 -26.67
CA VAL A 393 -18.48 10.65 -26.57
C VAL A 393 -17.83 10.76 -27.95
N ALA A 394 -18.13 9.82 -28.86
CA ALA A 394 -17.65 9.89 -30.24
C ALA A 394 -18.17 11.13 -30.98
N LYS A 395 -19.44 11.51 -30.77
CA LYS A 395 -20.07 12.68 -31.38
C LYS A 395 -19.44 14.00 -30.94
N GLN A 396 -18.96 14.10 -29.70
CA GLN A 396 -18.22 15.27 -29.21
C GLN A 396 -16.86 15.44 -29.88
N ASN A 397 -16.39 14.44 -30.63
CA ASN A 397 -15.14 14.46 -31.39
C ASN A 397 -13.89 14.74 -30.54
N VAL A 398 -13.87 14.21 -29.32
CA VAL A 398 -12.72 14.33 -28.39
C VAL A 398 -11.44 13.75 -29.02
N ALA A 399 -11.57 12.68 -29.81
CA ALA A 399 -10.46 12.05 -30.51
C ALA A 399 -9.74 12.96 -31.51
N ALA A 400 -10.46 13.82 -32.25
CA ALA A 400 -9.81 14.76 -33.16
C ALA A 400 -9.01 15.82 -32.39
N PHE A 401 -9.53 16.26 -31.23
CA PHE A 401 -8.87 17.27 -30.41
C PHE A 401 -7.61 16.73 -29.73
N ILE A 402 -7.67 15.54 -29.12
CA ILE A 402 -6.56 14.99 -28.32
C ILE A 402 -5.58 14.18 -29.17
N HIS A 403 -6.09 13.41 -30.15
CA HIS A 403 -5.33 12.40 -30.89
C HIS A 403 -5.18 12.70 -32.37
N ASN A 404 -5.77 13.80 -32.88
CA ASN A 404 -5.78 14.14 -34.30
C ASN A 404 -6.31 12.99 -35.18
N ARG A 405 -7.31 12.25 -34.67
CA ARG A 405 -8.02 11.17 -35.37
C ARG A 405 -9.46 11.59 -35.65
N ASP A 406 -9.94 11.35 -36.86
CA ASP A 406 -11.34 11.61 -37.21
C ASP A 406 -12.26 10.58 -36.53
N SER A 407 -13.28 11.06 -35.83
CA SER A 407 -14.28 10.23 -35.15
C SER A 407 -15.52 9.95 -36.01
N SER A 408 -15.63 10.52 -37.21
CA SER A 408 -16.80 10.41 -38.08
C SER A 408 -17.19 8.95 -38.38
N GLU A 409 -16.20 8.10 -38.65
CA GLU A 409 -16.42 6.68 -38.91
C GLU A 409 -16.88 5.92 -37.65
N ILE A 410 -16.25 6.20 -36.51
CA ILE A 410 -16.61 5.59 -35.21
C ILE A 410 -18.02 6.00 -34.81
N MET A 411 -18.38 7.27 -35.00
CA MET A 411 -19.71 7.78 -34.76
C MET A 411 -20.74 7.02 -35.60
N SER A 412 -20.46 6.77 -36.88
CA SER A 412 -21.34 5.99 -37.77
C SER A 412 -21.51 4.54 -37.28
N ILE A 413 -20.41 3.88 -36.91
CA ILE A 413 -20.41 2.50 -36.41
C ILE A 413 -21.24 2.39 -35.13
N LEU A 414 -20.94 3.23 -34.14
CA LEU A 414 -21.65 3.21 -32.84
C LEU A 414 -23.12 3.61 -33.00
N CYS A 415 -23.44 4.57 -33.87
CA CYS A 415 -24.83 4.94 -34.19
C CYS A 415 -25.61 3.75 -34.75
N ALA A 416 -25.01 3.02 -35.71
CA ALA A 416 -25.65 1.87 -36.33
C ALA A 416 -25.94 0.76 -35.31
N GLU A 417 -24.97 0.43 -34.45
CA GLU A 417 -25.18 -0.57 -33.38
C GLU A 417 -26.21 -0.10 -32.35
N TYR A 418 -26.13 1.16 -31.92
CA TYR A 418 -27.09 1.75 -30.96
C TYR A 418 -28.53 1.71 -31.49
N LEU A 419 -28.75 1.95 -32.78
CA LEU A 419 -30.09 1.90 -33.39
C LEU A 419 -30.60 0.47 -33.62
N LYS A 420 -29.71 -0.49 -33.90
CA LYS A 420 -30.09 -1.91 -34.09
C LYS A 420 -30.71 -2.50 -32.83
N ASP A 421 -30.11 -2.23 -31.68
CA ASP A 421 -30.55 -2.78 -30.40
C ASP A 421 -31.86 -2.14 -29.91
N GLN A 422 -32.11 -0.86 -30.21
CA GLN A 422 -33.42 -0.23 -29.95
C GLN A 422 -34.56 -0.80 -30.81
N ALA A 423 -34.25 -1.31 -32.00
CA ALA A 423 -35.24 -1.86 -32.93
C ALA A 423 -35.62 -3.32 -32.60
N GLY A 424 -34.99 -3.96 -31.62
CA GLY A 424 -35.33 -5.32 -31.17
C GLY A 424 -35.22 -6.40 -32.26
N MET A 425 -34.39 -6.19 -33.28
CA MET A 425 -34.19 -7.20 -34.33
C MET A 425 -33.12 -8.21 -33.87
N PRO A 426 -33.46 -9.49 -33.65
CA PRO A 426 -32.46 -10.49 -33.33
C PRO A 426 -31.60 -10.79 -34.57
N SER A 427 -30.30 -10.98 -34.30
CA SER A 427 -29.26 -11.40 -35.26
C SER A 427 -29.57 -12.67 -36.02
#